data_AF-A0A6B2TBD9-F1
#
_entry.id   AF-A0A6B2TBD9-F1
#
_cell.length_a   1.000
_cell.length_b   1.000
_cell.length_c   1.000
_cell.angle_alpha   90.00
_cell.angle_beta   90.00
_cell.angle_gamma   90.00
#
_symmetry.space_group_name_H-M   'P 1'
#
loop_
_entity.id
_entity.type
_entity.pdbx_description
1 polymer ?
#
loop_
_entity_poly.entity_id
_entity_poly.type
_entity_poly.pdbx_seq_one_letter_code
_entity_poly.pdbx_strand_id
1 'polypeptide(L)'
;MTEARANGVSPEQSSSGQSSSDPFGKVRQDSGGTGRHKPGTPCWVSLMTRDLPATQEFYGSLFGWEFRPGPEQLGPYVRALLDGHEVAGIGRLPADRHLPIAWTTYLATDDADATAEAVRHCGGTVGVGPLDA
;
A
#
# COMPACT_ATOMS: atom_id res chain seq x y z
N MET A 1 19.91 -37.53 -18.14
CA MET A 1 20.96 -38.57 -18.14
C MET A 1 22.19 -37.88 -17.59
N THR A 2 22.63 -38.01 -16.34
CA THR A 2 22.63 -39.10 -15.33
C THR A 2 22.88 -38.41 -13.97
N GLU A 3 22.01 -38.48 -12.97
CA GLU A 3 21.90 -39.47 -11.87
C GLU A 3 23.04 -39.45 -10.83
N ALA A 4 22.70 -39.24 -9.56
CA ALA A 4 23.26 -39.98 -8.42
C ALA A 4 22.45 -39.72 -7.12
N ARG A 5 21.83 -40.79 -6.59
CA ARG A 5 21.31 -40.93 -5.23
C ARG A 5 22.32 -41.67 -4.35
N ALA A 6 22.31 -41.40 -3.04
CA ALA A 6 22.57 -42.30 -1.88
C ALA A 6 22.95 -41.42 -0.67
N ASN A 7 22.71 -41.69 0.62
CA ASN A 7 21.93 -42.63 1.43
C ASN A 7 22.11 -42.15 2.90
N GLY A 8 21.21 -42.53 3.84
CA GLY A 8 21.63 -42.77 5.23
C GLY A 8 20.99 -41.98 6.39
N VAL A 9 19.97 -42.58 7.03
CA VAL A 9 19.83 -42.90 8.48
C VAL A 9 19.98 -41.79 9.56
N SER A 10 18.93 -41.65 10.39
CA SER A 10 18.84 -40.90 11.67
C SER A 10 19.50 -41.63 12.87
N PRO A 11 19.72 -40.98 14.04
CA PRO A 11 18.67 -40.96 15.08
C PRO A 11 18.61 -39.70 15.99
N GLU A 12 17.53 -39.65 16.78
CA GLU A 12 17.18 -38.75 17.88
C GLU A 12 18.32 -38.20 18.76
N GLN A 13 18.16 -36.95 19.23
CA GLN A 13 18.44 -36.58 20.61
C GLN A 13 17.36 -35.67 21.20
N SER A 14 17.10 -35.91 22.48
CA SER A 14 16.00 -35.46 23.32
C SER A 14 16.09 -34.02 23.81
N SER A 15 14.92 -33.40 23.93
CA SER A 15 14.44 -32.52 25.02
C SER A 15 15.39 -31.49 25.65
N SER A 16 15.07 -30.21 25.39
CA SER A 16 14.93 -29.24 26.48
C SER A 16 13.81 -28.25 26.13
N GLY A 17 12.69 -28.37 26.83
CA GLY A 17 11.60 -27.40 26.73
C GLY A 17 12.04 -26.04 27.26
N GLN A 18 11.68 -24.99 26.53
CA GLN A 18 11.45 -23.68 27.12
C GLN A 18 10.09 -23.20 26.61
N SER A 19 9.08 -23.39 27.45
CA SER A 19 7.82 -22.70 27.33
C SER A 19 8.09 -21.20 27.51
N SER A 20 7.87 -20.43 26.46
CA SER A 20 7.69 -19.00 26.55
C SER A 20 6.39 -18.70 25.81
N SER A 21 5.32 -18.61 26.59
CA SER A 21 4.03 -18.10 26.17
C SER A 21 4.19 -16.63 25.79
N ASP A 22 4.28 -16.33 24.50
CA ASP A 22 4.14 -14.96 24.01
C ASP A 22 2.64 -14.65 23.86
N PRO A 23 2.06 -13.77 24.69
CA PRO A 23 0.63 -13.45 24.65
C PRO A 23 0.26 -12.55 23.46
N PHE A 24 1.24 -12.08 22.69
CA PHE A 24 1.02 -11.33 21.47
C PHE A 24 1.36 -12.24 20.29
N GLY A 25 0.34 -12.91 19.77
CA GLY A 25 0.46 -13.82 18.64
C GLY A 25 1.31 -13.21 17.53
N LYS A 26 2.23 -14.03 16.98
CA LYS A 26 3.11 -13.70 15.84
C LYS A 26 2.45 -12.66 14.94
N VAL A 27 2.98 -11.44 14.95
CA VAL A 27 2.71 -10.47 13.89
C VAL A 27 3.07 -11.20 12.60
N ARG A 28 2.06 -11.53 11.80
CA ARG A 28 2.28 -11.97 10.44
C ARG A 28 3.02 -10.81 9.79
N GLN A 29 4.31 -11.01 9.53
CA GLN A 29 5.00 -10.20 8.55
C GLN A 29 4.26 -10.47 7.23
N ASP A 30 3.36 -9.57 6.82
CA ASP A 30 3.00 -9.52 5.42
C ASP A 30 4.23 -8.96 4.71
N SER A 31 5.09 -9.87 4.26
CA SER A 31 6.07 -9.53 3.25
C SER A 31 5.32 -8.77 2.16
N GLY A 32 5.66 -7.50 1.94
CA GLY A 32 4.95 -6.58 1.04
C GLY A 32 4.38 -7.32 -0.16
N GLY A 33 3.06 -7.46 -0.15
CA GLY A 33 2.36 -8.44 -0.98
C GLY A 33 2.58 -8.16 -2.46
N THR A 34 3.45 -8.94 -3.09
CA THR A 34 3.64 -8.98 -4.55
C THR A 34 2.48 -9.69 -5.26
N GLY A 35 1.34 -9.86 -4.58
CA GLY A 35 0.11 -10.43 -5.12
C GLY A 35 -0.86 -9.33 -5.53
N ARG A 36 -1.44 -9.44 -6.73
CA ARG A 36 -2.50 -8.53 -7.17
C ARG A 36 -3.64 -8.53 -6.16
N HIS A 37 -3.98 -7.36 -5.62
CA HIS A 37 -5.13 -7.22 -4.74
C HIS A 37 -6.41 -7.66 -5.49
N LYS A 38 -7.29 -8.39 -4.80
CA LYS A 38 -8.58 -8.77 -5.36
C LYS A 38 -9.37 -7.51 -5.75
N PRO A 39 -10.03 -7.47 -6.92
CA PRO A 39 -10.88 -6.35 -7.31
C PRO A 39 -11.87 -5.94 -6.22
N GLY A 40 -12.02 -4.62 -6.01
CA GLY A 40 -12.83 -4.00 -4.97
C GLY A 40 -12.14 -3.86 -3.61
N THR A 41 -10.94 -4.42 -3.41
CA THR A 41 -10.18 -4.28 -2.15
C THR A 41 -9.51 -2.91 -2.11
N PRO A 42 -9.56 -2.17 -0.97
CA PRO A 42 -8.73 -0.98 -0.79
C PRO A 42 -7.25 -1.32 -0.98
N CYS A 43 -6.59 -0.61 -1.88
CA CYS A 43 -5.18 -0.86 -2.23
C CYS A 43 -4.28 0.35 -2.07
N TRP A 44 -4.85 1.56 -1.99
CA TRP A 44 -4.07 2.78 -1.82
C TRP A 44 -4.91 3.90 -1.20
N VAL A 45 -4.24 4.84 -0.53
CA VAL A 45 -4.86 6.07 -0.03
C VAL A 45 -3.99 7.27 -0.38
N SER A 46 -4.63 8.37 -0.77
CA SER A 46 -3.94 9.64 -1.03
C SER A 46 -4.64 10.82 -0.38
N LEU A 47 -3.86 11.80 0.05
CA LEU A 47 -4.34 13.08 0.56
C LEU A 47 -3.88 14.21 -0.36
N MET A 48 -4.80 15.09 -0.73
CA MET A 48 -4.48 16.35 -1.40
C MET A 48 -4.58 17.50 -0.40
N THR A 49 -3.47 18.19 -0.14
CA THR A 49 -3.34 19.25 0.88
C THR A 49 -2.99 20.61 0.28
N ARG A 50 -3.18 21.69 1.04
CA ARG A 50 -2.72 23.04 0.65
C ARG A 50 -1.26 23.27 1.03
N ASP A 51 -0.82 22.67 2.14
CA ASP A 51 0.52 22.85 2.69
C ASP A 51 1.18 21.48 2.89
N LEU A 52 2.00 21.10 1.90
CA LEU A 52 2.67 19.81 1.87
C LEU A 52 3.72 19.68 2.99
N PRO A 53 4.60 20.66 3.27
CA PRO A 53 5.48 20.65 4.44
C PRO A 53 4.75 20.48 5.77
N ALA A 54 3.73 21.30 6.06
CA ALA A 54 3.01 21.20 7.34
C ALA A 54 2.29 19.85 7.51
N THR A 55 1.78 19.30 6.41
CA THR A 55 1.14 17.98 6.40
C THR A 55 2.15 16.85 6.69
N GLN A 56 3.36 16.94 6.12
CA GLN A 56 4.44 15.98 6.40
C GLN A 56 4.89 16.07 7.86
N GLU A 57 5.07 17.27 8.41
CA GLU A 57 5.44 17.46 9.82
C GLU A 57 4.39 16.82 10.74
N PHE A 58 3.11 17.09 10.49
CA PHE A 58 2.01 16.56 11.28
C PHE A 58 1.96 15.02 11.25
N TYR A 59 1.90 14.41 10.06
CA TYR A 59 1.78 12.95 9.95
C TYR A 59 3.08 12.21 10.25
N GLY A 60 4.23 12.83 9.97
CA GLY A 60 5.54 12.32 10.40
C GLY A 60 5.60 12.21 11.93
N SER A 61 5.15 13.24 12.65
CA SER A 61 5.11 13.22 14.12
C SER A 61 4.06 12.27 14.69
N LEU A 62 2.89 12.18 14.05
CA LEU A 62 1.76 11.39 14.54
C LEU A 62 1.95 9.88 14.34
N PHE A 63 2.48 9.48 13.18
CA PHE A 63 2.58 8.08 12.78
C PHE A 63 4.01 7.56 12.63
N GLY A 64 5.03 8.42 12.79
CA GLY A 64 6.42 8.04 12.51
C GLY A 64 6.69 7.89 11.00
N TRP A 65 5.91 8.56 10.15
CA TRP A 65 6.09 8.46 8.70
C TRP A 65 7.34 9.18 8.22
N GLU A 66 8.06 8.52 7.31
CA GLU A 66 9.09 9.11 6.47
C GLU A 66 8.50 9.51 5.12
N PHE A 67 9.16 10.40 4.39
CA PHE A 67 8.67 10.87 3.09
C PHE A 67 9.75 10.83 2.02
N ARG A 68 9.37 10.38 0.82
CA ARG A 68 10.23 10.38 -0.37
C ARG A 68 9.52 11.07 -1.54
N PRO A 69 10.27 11.66 -2.49
CA PRO A 69 9.68 12.18 -3.72
C PRO A 69 8.85 11.10 -4.42
N GLY A 70 7.64 11.45 -4.86
CA GLY A 70 6.86 10.57 -5.73
C GLY A 70 7.03 10.90 -7.21
N PRO A 71 6.18 10.35 -8.09
CA PRO A 71 6.28 10.57 -9.54
C PRO A 71 6.15 12.05 -9.91
N GLU A 72 7.08 12.56 -10.73
CA GLU A 72 7.14 13.97 -11.12
C GLU A 72 5.88 14.43 -11.90
N GLN A 73 5.24 13.51 -12.62
CA GLN A 73 4.03 13.76 -13.42
C GLN A 73 2.84 14.21 -12.55
N LEU A 74 2.85 13.91 -11.25
CA LEU A 74 1.81 14.30 -10.30
C LEU A 74 2.05 15.70 -9.70
N GLY A 75 3.12 16.39 -10.11
CA GLY A 75 3.51 17.68 -9.54
C GLY A 75 4.07 17.54 -8.12
N PRO A 76 3.86 18.53 -7.23
CA PRO A 76 4.36 18.46 -5.86
C PRO A 76 3.68 17.35 -5.06
N TYR A 77 4.32 16.18 -5.02
CA TYR A 77 3.80 14.95 -4.45
C TYR A 77 4.90 14.15 -3.76
N VAL A 78 4.57 13.54 -2.62
CA VAL A 78 5.46 12.64 -1.87
C VAL A 78 4.77 11.31 -1.59
N ARG A 79 5.58 10.27 -1.43
CA ARG A 79 5.14 9.00 -0.83
C ARG A 79 5.50 9.01 0.64
N ALA A 80 4.54 8.66 1.48
CA ALA A 80 4.74 8.40 2.89
C ALA A 80 5.15 6.95 3.10
N LEU A 81 6.09 6.72 4.00
CA LEU A 81 6.61 5.40 4.33
C LEU A 81 6.53 5.17 5.84
N LEU A 82 6.26 3.92 6.24
CA LEU A 82 6.43 3.44 7.60
C LEU A 82 7.32 2.20 7.55
N ASP A 83 8.41 2.20 8.33
CA ASP A 83 9.39 1.10 8.34
C ASP A 83 9.87 0.72 6.92
N GLY A 84 10.08 1.72 6.06
CA GLY A 84 10.53 1.54 4.67
C GLY A 84 9.46 1.05 3.68
N HIS A 85 8.21 0.83 4.11
CA HIS A 85 7.09 0.43 3.26
C HIS A 85 6.21 1.62 2.91
N GLU A 86 5.82 1.73 1.65
CA GLU A 86 4.91 2.80 1.21
C GLU A 86 3.50 2.60 1.79
N VAL A 87 2.95 3.65 2.41
CA VAL A 87 1.64 3.60 3.10
C VAL A 87 0.62 4.61 2.58
N ALA A 88 1.07 5.72 1.98
CA ALA A 88 0.17 6.74 1.45
C ALA A 88 0.84 7.65 0.41
N GLY A 89 -0.01 8.30 -0.39
CA GLY A 89 0.34 9.42 -1.25
C GLY A 89 -0.06 10.75 -0.65
N ILE A 90 0.80 11.79 -0.74
CA ILE A 90 0.39 13.13 -0.34
C ILE A 90 0.80 14.13 -1.43
N GLY A 91 -0.20 14.75 -2.05
CA GLY A 91 -0.03 15.76 -3.09
C GLY A 91 -0.45 17.15 -2.64
N ARG A 92 0.05 18.18 -3.31
CA ARG A 92 -0.41 19.56 -3.12
C ARG A 92 -1.52 19.88 -4.11
N LEU A 93 -2.63 20.43 -3.63
CA LEU A 93 -3.66 21.02 -4.48
C LEU A 93 -3.11 22.27 -5.19
N PRO A 94 -3.39 22.43 -6.50
CA PRO A 94 -3.18 23.70 -7.18
C PRO A 94 -3.93 24.84 -6.48
N ALA A 95 -3.31 26.02 -6.41
CA ALA A 95 -3.83 27.14 -5.61
C ALA A 95 -5.20 27.66 -6.09
N ASP A 96 -5.53 27.45 -7.36
CA ASP A 96 -6.79 27.82 -8.00
C ASP A 96 -7.91 26.77 -7.82
N ARG A 97 -7.60 25.62 -7.21
CA ARG A 97 -8.56 24.53 -7.01
C ARG A 97 -9.11 24.57 -5.59
N HIS A 98 -10.39 24.90 -5.48
CA HIS A 98 -11.14 24.87 -4.22
C HIS A 98 -11.84 23.52 -4.04
N LEU A 99 -11.05 22.45 -3.90
CA LEU A 99 -11.56 21.12 -3.56
C LEU A 99 -11.51 20.90 -2.04
N PRO A 100 -12.44 20.11 -1.48
CA PRO A 100 -12.34 19.70 -0.08
C PRO A 100 -11.05 18.90 0.14
N ILE A 101 -10.37 19.19 1.25
CA ILE A 101 -9.22 18.40 1.70
C ILE A 101 -9.77 17.14 2.34
N ALA A 102 -9.60 16.00 1.67
CA ALA A 102 -10.08 14.71 2.13
C ALA A 102 -9.09 13.60 1.73
N TRP A 103 -9.10 12.52 2.51
CA TRP A 103 -8.44 11.28 2.13
C TRP A 103 -9.24 10.58 1.03
N THR A 104 -8.59 10.27 -0.09
CA THR A 104 -9.14 9.52 -1.20
C THR A 104 -8.67 8.07 -1.11
N THR A 105 -9.61 7.14 -1.09
CA THR A 105 -9.31 5.69 -1.11
C THR A 105 -9.43 5.15 -2.53
N TYR A 106 -8.45 4.35 -2.93
CA TYR A 106 -8.42 3.68 -4.22
C TYR A 106 -8.70 2.20 -4.00
N LEU A 107 -9.54 1.65 -4.89
CA LEU A 107 -9.90 0.24 -4.89
C LEU A 107 -9.19 -0.45 -6.06
N ALA A 108 -8.67 -1.65 -5.82
CA ALA A 108 -8.07 -2.45 -6.86
C ALA A 108 -9.10 -2.83 -7.92
N THR A 109 -8.68 -2.86 -9.17
CA THR A 109 -9.44 -3.41 -10.28
C THR A 109 -8.49 -4.09 -11.27
N ASP A 110 -9.03 -5.05 -12.02
CA ASP A 110 -8.28 -5.72 -13.08
C ASP A 110 -8.26 -4.87 -14.37
N ASP A 111 -9.24 -3.99 -14.56
CA ASP A 111 -9.41 -3.14 -15.74
C ASP A 111 -10.12 -1.85 -15.35
N ALA A 112 -9.41 -0.72 -15.43
CA ALA A 112 -9.93 0.60 -15.04
C ALA A 112 -11.00 1.11 -16.01
N ASP A 113 -10.85 0.84 -17.32
CA ASP A 113 -11.80 1.23 -18.36
C ASP A 113 -13.13 0.49 -18.18
N ALA A 114 -13.07 -0.84 -18.05
CA ALA A 114 -14.25 -1.65 -17.82
C ALA A 114 -14.97 -1.26 -16.52
N THR A 115 -14.20 -0.90 -15.48
CA THR A 115 -14.77 -0.44 -14.20
C THR A 115 -15.45 0.92 -14.34
N ALA A 116 -14.85 1.86 -15.07
CA ALA A 116 -15.43 3.18 -15.31
C ALA A 116 -16.76 3.06 -16.07
N GLU A 117 -16.83 2.20 -17.08
CA GLU A 117 -18.07 1.94 -17.82
C GLU A 117 -19.14 1.27 -16.96
N ALA A 118 -18.77 0.31 -16.10
CA ALA A 118 -19.70 -0.29 -15.14
C ALA A 118 -20.27 0.75 -14.16
N VAL A 119 -19.44 1.70 -13.68
CA VAL A 119 -19.89 2.82 -12.85
C VAL A 119 -20.94 3.66 -13.57
N ARG A 120 -20.71 4.03 -14.84
CA ARG A 120 -21.69 4.77 -15.64
C ARG A 120 -22.99 4.00 -15.79
N HIS A 121 -22.91 2.70 -16.12
CA HIS A 121 -24.09 1.86 -16.33
C HIS A 121 -24.95 1.75 -15.05
N CYS A 122 -24.31 1.73 -13.89
CA CYS A 122 -24.97 1.72 -12.58
C CYS A 122 -25.46 3.12 -12.11
N GLY A 123 -25.40 4.14 -12.96
CA GLY A 123 -25.87 5.50 -12.65
C GLY A 123 -24.87 6.35 -11.86
N GLY A 124 -23.63 5.90 -11.74
CA GLY A 124 -22.55 6.67 -11.13
C GLY A 124 -21.92 7.69 -12.09
N THR A 125 -21.15 8.61 -11.53
CA THR A 125 -20.42 9.63 -12.29
C THR A 125 -18.93 9.33 -12.29
N VAL A 126 -18.33 9.26 -13.47
CA VAL A 126 -16.87 9.18 -13.63
C VAL A 126 -16.31 10.61 -13.57
N GLY A 127 -15.75 10.99 -12.42
CA GLY A 127 -15.20 12.33 -12.20
C GLY A 127 -13.86 12.57 -12.91
N VAL A 128 -12.99 11.57 -12.89
CA VAL A 128 -11.76 11.50 -13.68
C VAL A 128 -11.79 10.16 -14.40
N GLY A 129 -11.60 10.18 -15.72
CA GLY A 129 -11.55 8.94 -16.51
C GLY A 129 -10.31 8.09 -16.17
N PRO A 130 -10.27 6.85 -16.67
CA PRO A 130 -9.06 6.04 -16.63
C PRO A 130 -7.86 6.85 -17.14
N LEU A 131 -6.76 6.77 -16.41
CA LEU A 131 -5.49 7.39 -16.76
C LEU A 131 -4.52 6.27 -17.09
N ASP A 132 -3.79 6.41 -18.19
CA ASP A 132 -2.72 5.49 -18.53
C ASP A 132 -1.60 5.56 -17.48
N ALA A 133 -0.96 4.42 -17.25
CA ALA A 133 0.15 4.27 -16.30
C ALA A 133 1.50 4.69 -16.89
#